data_AF-A0ABD3MZ77-F1
#
_entry.id   AF-A0ABD3MZ77-F1
#
_cell.length_a   1.000
_cell.length_b   1.000
_cell.length_c   1.000
_cell.angle_alpha   90.00
_cell.angle_beta   90.00
_cell.angle_gamma   90.00
#
_symmetry.space_group_name_H-M   'P 1'
#
loop_
_entity.id
_entity.type
_entity.pdbx_description
1 polymer ?
#
loop_
_entity_poly.entity_id
_entity_poly.type
_entity_poly.pdbx_seq_one_letter_code
_entity_poly.pdbx_strand_id
1 'polypeptide(L)'
;MASELTESIATPNKPSAPSFVGGVYLPNLSTNAVSSLQKSLNDGFEYVVTDLPALGPDAPLRTDVTRLESKWWGTSVVGLVNDPPKWKQSGSTQLTTAGRYHGMELLKELTSTSLSTAAGARRKKANEILTGMLEWASHMNIPAVILPPVPLIEFNDDEDEDMFDHTTNHSARENINNNSAKEYARLISSLATSATCTTSHMKLWIRVPFSRLGIRAFQLLLARCDHNSSIGAMLYVDSLMDAKEVPEMVKEMHLFCGGGNVKAVSWDVSIFLRNKKGYPAFSKSHQFMFQLMFSRLGRTLRLLIEGEVGPEGVNVPFSTKVKRQLIGQFGGGSTGRLHYLQYLRHLRSRPQVTAVLDSEEGILETPYLDHLQSPLQPLGDHLEYQTYETFEKDPVKYKNYGDAIAYALEDGIQDGRYKFVGSARTSRGQLKKLVHQSQFGDNGLFDDVDVVVGTDGEIVDLDIFEVTILVVGAGRGPLVNEAIKAVSRVSSSWINEAFSGSERRKALRGNIIAVEKNPSAILYLQSLKSDNVSWNGGEINGSGKDDKVAAPCTSNVTVVGCDMRRAADSVLKYMVENPNLRGDIVVSELLGSFGDNELSPECLDGAQACGILKDNCVSIP
;
A
#
# COMPACT_ATOMS: atom_id res chain seq x y z
N MET A 1 -38.75 0.04 30.93
CA MET A 1 -38.85 -0.84 29.75
C MET A 1 -39.40 0.00 28.62
N ALA A 2 -38.76 -0.09 27.45
CA ALA A 2 -38.91 0.73 26.25
C ALA A 2 -38.17 2.09 26.26
N SER A 3 -37.58 2.37 25.08
CA SER A 3 -36.78 3.52 24.60
C SER A 3 -35.38 3.67 25.23
N GLU A 4 -34.25 3.59 24.52
CA GLU A 4 -33.97 3.94 23.12
C GLU A 4 -32.83 3.05 22.57
N LEU A 5 -33.17 2.28 21.53
CA LEU A 5 -32.21 1.73 20.57
C LEU A 5 -32.13 2.77 19.43
N THR A 6 -31.10 3.59 19.46
CA THR A 6 -30.63 4.35 18.31
C THR A 6 -29.15 4.05 18.14
N GLU A 7 -28.89 2.96 17.42
CA GLU A 7 -27.59 2.70 16.82
C GLU A 7 -27.20 3.91 15.96
N SER A 8 -26.02 4.46 16.26
CA SER A 8 -25.42 5.51 15.46
C SER A 8 -25.12 4.94 14.08
N ILE A 9 -25.88 5.42 13.10
CA ILE A 9 -25.56 5.36 11.68
C ILE A 9 -24.08 5.75 11.53
N ALA A 10 -23.29 4.82 11.01
CA ALA A 10 -21.89 5.03 10.69
C ALA A 10 -21.77 6.28 9.81
N THR A 11 -21.08 7.30 10.33
CA THR A 11 -20.68 8.47 9.54
C THR A 11 -19.49 8.06 8.68
N PRO A 12 -19.57 8.13 7.33
CA PRO A 12 -18.40 8.00 6.49
C PRO A 12 -17.72 9.37 6.49
N ASN A 13 -16.83 9.61 7.45
CA ASN A 13 -15.74 10.58 7.40
C ASN A 13 -14.98 10.58 8.74
N LYS A 14 -14.30 9.46 9.03
CA LYS A 14 -13.07 9.60 9.80
C LYS A 14 -12.08 10.32 8.88
N PRO A 15 -11.46 11.44 9.27
CA PRO A 15 -10.33 11.96 8.51
C PRO A 15 -9.32 10.81 8.39
N SER A 16 -8.92 10.51 7.15
CA SER A 16 -7.84 9.56 6.87
C SER A 16 -6.69 9.87 7.82
N ALA A 17 -6.12 8.85 8.47
CA ALA A 17 -4.96 9.03 9.34
C ALA A 17 -3.92 9.93 8.65
N PRO A 18 -3.31 10.91 9.35
CA PRO A 18 -2.47 11.91 8.71
C PRO A 18 -1.38 11.23 7.88
N SER A 19 -1.35 11.53 6.57
CA SER A 19 -0.46 10.91 5.58
C SER A 19 1.02 11.28 5.75
N PHE A 20 1.33 12.17 6.71
CA PHE A 20 2.65 12.67 7.03
C PHE A 20 2.71 13.07 8.52
N VAL A 21 3.30 12.21 9.35
CA VAL A 21 3.33 12.36 10.81
C VAL A 21 4.68 12.91 11.24
N GLY A 22 4.69 14.15 11.74
CA GLY A 22 5.85 14.88 12.22
C GLY A 22 5.92 15.00 13.73
N GLY A 23 7.13 14.85 14.27
CA GLY A 23 7.44 15.02 15.67
C GLY A 23 8.54 16.04 15.91
N VAL A 24 8.61 16.52 17.15
CA VAL A 24 9.62 17.47 17.59
C VAL A 24 10.36 16.97 18.83
N TYR A 25 11.68 17.14 18.87
CA TYR A 25 12.46 16.81 20.05
C TYR A 25 12.43 17.96 21.07
N LEU A 26 11.95 17.67 22.28
CA LEU A 26 11.90 18.57 23.44
C LEU A 26 12.52 17.84 24.65
N PRO A 27 13.86 17.92 24.85
CA PRO A 27 14.56 17.18 25.92
C PRO A 27 14.00 17.49 27.31
N ASN A 28 13.73 18.78 27.55
CA ASN A 28 13.13 19.28 28.78
C ASN A 28 11.78 19.90 28.43
N LEU A 29 10.69 19.29 28.91
CA LEU A 29 9.39 19.93 28.85
C LEU A 29 9.39 21.04 29.91
N SER A 30 8.71 22.16 29.64
CA SER A 30 8.61 23.21 30.65
C SER A 30 7.94 22.66 31.93
N THR A 31 8.03 23.38 33.05
CA THR A 31 7.30 23.01 34.30
C THR A 31 5.80 22.75 34.07
N ASN A 32 5.25 23.27 32.96
CA ASN A 32 3.96 22.87 32.42
C ASN A 32 4.13 22.07 31.10
N ALA A 33 4.33 20.76 31.23
CA ALA A 33 4.53 19.87 30.09
C ALA A 33 3.32 19.81 29.14
N VAL A 34 2.10 19.90 29.69
CA VAL A 34 0.86 20.00 28.90
C VAL A 34 0.89 21.22 27.99
N SER A 35 1.33 22.38 28.48
CA SER A 35 1.48 23.58 27.66
C SER A 35 2.50 23.39 26.54
N SER A 36 3.58 22.64 26.77
CA SER A 36 4.60 22.37 25.76
C SER A 36 4.08 21.42 24.66
N LEU A 37 3.28 20.42 25.04
CA LEU A 37 2.58 19.55 24.10
C LEU A 37 1.55 20.33 23.28
N GLN A 38 0.72 21.15 23.93
CA GLN A 38 -0.26 22.01 23.24
C GLN A 38 0.42 22.99 22.27
N LYS A 39 1.55 23.58 22.65
CA LYS A 39 2.35 24.43 21.76
C LYS A 39 2.88 23.66 20.55
N SER A 40 3.32 22.42 20.75
CA SER A 40 3.80 21.56 19.66
C SER A 40 2.67 21.19 18.70
N LEU A 41 1.49 20.84 19.24
CA LEU A 41 0.28 20.60 18.46
C LEU A 41 -0.19 21.84 17.69
N ASN A 42 -0.12 23.03 18.30
CA ASN A 42 -0.46 24.30 17.65
C ASN A 42 0.51 24.64 16.52
N ASP A 43 1.79 24.28 16.66
CA ASP A 43 2.79 24.35 15.58
C ASP A 43 2.60 23.22 14.54
N GLY A 44 1.66 22.31 14.77
CA GLY A 44 1.26 21.25 13.85
C GLY A 44 2.07 19.96 13.97
N PHE A 45 2.82 19.72 15.05
CA PHE A 45 3.47 18.43 15.30
C PHE A 45 2.48 17.45 15.95
N GLU A 46 2.48 16.20 15.48
CA GLU A 46 1.61 15.14 15.95
C GLU A 46 2.18 14.39 17.17
N TYR A 47 3.50 14.40 17.37
CA TYR A 47 4.13 13.80 18.55
C TYR A 47 5.37 14.56 19.02
N VAL A 48 5.83 14.25 20.23
CA VAL A 48 7.03 14.82 20.84
C VAL A 48 7.98 13.70 21.25
N VAL A 49 9.27 13.93 21.08
CA VAL A 49 10.32 13.09 21.65
C VAL A 49 10.88 13.79 22.88
N THR A 50 11.02 13.09 24.00
CA THR A 50 11.61 13.63 25.24
C THR A 50 12.50 12.62 25.93
N ASP A 51 13.44 13.12 26.73
CA ASP A 51 14.38 12.27 27.46
C ASP A 51 13.65 11.47 28.54
N LEU A 52 13.91 10.17 28.61
CA LEU A 52 13.39 9.31 29.68
C LEU A 52 14.01 9.69 31.03
N PRO A 53 13.23 9.63 32.13
CA PRO A 53 13.77 9.90 33.45
C PRO A 53 14.74 8.78 33.87
N ALA A 54 15.96 9.15 34.27
CA ALA A 54 16.86 8.21 34.94
C ALA A 54 16.32 7.91 36.34
N LEU A 55 16.11 6.63 36.67
CA LEU A 55 15.69 6.22 38.01
C LEU A 55 16.95 6.00 38.88
N GLY A 56 17.08 6.77 39.96
CA GLY A 56 18.17 6.63 40.93
C GLY A 56 18.24 7.79 41.93
N PRO A 57 18.88 7.60 43.10
CA PRO A 57 18.93 8.61 44.18
C PRO A 57 19.65 9.90 43.77
N ASP A 58 20.47 9.84 42.72
CA ASP A 58 21.27 10.95 42.20
C ASP A 58 20.68 11.63 40.95
N ALA A 59 19.56 11.14 40.43
CA ALA A 59 18.97 11.64 39.19
C ALA A 59 18.09 12.88 39.45
N PRO A 60 18.15 13.92 38.59
CA PRO A 60 17.28 15.08 38.75
C PRO A 60 15.81 14.70 38.53
N LEU A 61 14.95 15.26 39.38
CA LEU A 61 13.53 14.98 39.36
C LEU A 61 12.85 15.60 38.12
N ARG A 62 12.46 14.76 37.15
CA ARG A 62 11.70 15.15 35.95
C ARG A 62 10.19 15.23 36.22
N THR A 63 9.76 16.22 37.02
CA THR A 63 8.33 16.41 37.35
C THR A 63 7.47 16.81 36.16
N ASP A 64 8.09 17.37 35.12
CA ASP A 64 7.48 17.70 33.83
C ASP A 64 6.97 16.44 33.12
N VAL A 65 7.71 15.33 33.24
CA VAL A 65 7.40 14.06 32.57
C VAL A 65 6.53 13.17 33.47
N THR A 66 6.80 13.09 34.78
CA THR A 66 6.08 12.16 35.66
C THR A 66 4.65 12.58 36.01
N ARG A 67 4.24 13.82 35.71
CA ARG A 67 2.92 14.36 36.05
C ARG A 67 1.96 14.48 34.85
N LEU A 68 2.40 14.09 33.65
CA LEU A 68 1.56 14.07 32.46
C LEU A 68 0.53 12.95 32.54
N GLU A 69 -0.72 13.25 32.20
CA GLU A 69 -1.81 12.26 32.16
C GLU A 69 -1.56 11.18 31.10
N SER A 70 -2.01 9.95 31.38
CA SER A 70 -1.82 8.77 30.51
C SER A 70 -2.31 8.95 29.07
N LYS A 71 -3.35 9.78 28.84
CA LYS A 71 -3.91 10.05 27.51
C LYS A 71 -2.91 10.66 26.52
N TRP A 72 -1.87 11.34 27.01
CA TRP A 72 -0.84 11.95 26.16
C TRP A 72 0.25 10.95 25.77
N TRP A 73 0.60 10.03 26.67
CA TRP A 73 1.75 9.13 26.50
C TRP A 73 1.55 8.09 25.40
N GLY A 74 0.37 7.47 25.33
CA GLY A 74 0.11 6.39 24.37
C GLY A 74 0.04 6.80 22.90
N THR A 75 -0.06 8.10 22.60
CA THR A 75 -0.30 8.58 21.23
C THR A 75 0.62 9.72 20.79
N SER A 76 1.12 10.51 21.74
CA SER A 76 1.77 11.79 21.44
C SER A 76 3.22 11.88 21.92
N VAL A 77 3.77 10.85 22.57
CA VAL A 77 5.13 10.90 23.13
C VAL A 77 5.95 9.66 22.79
N VAL A 78 7.22 9.89 22.43
CA VAL A 78 8.25 8.88 22.20
C VAL A 78 9.41 9.14 23.17
N GLY A 79 9.92 8.10 23.81
CA GLY A 79 11.01 8.21 24.78
C GLY A 79 12.37 8.23 24.10
N LEU A 80 13.32 9.00 24.61
CA LEU A 80 14.73 8.97 24.19
C LEU A 80 15.61 8.54 25.37
N VAL A 81 16.46 7.54 25.15
CA VAL A 81 17.51 7.17 26.10
C VAL A 81 18.64 8.20 26.01
N ASN A 82 18.91 8.88 27.12
CA ASN A 82 19.97 9.90 27.20
C ASN A 82 20.92 9.60 28.37
N ASP A 83 22.12 10.18 28.34
CA ASP A 83 23.12 9.98 29.39
C ASP A 83 22.65 10.59 30.71
N PRO A 84 22.90 9.90 31.85
CA PRO A 84 22.62 10.47 33.17
C PRO A 84 23.29 11.84 33.34
N PRO A 85 22.63 12.84 33.95
CA PRO A 85 23.15 14.21 33.98
C PRO A 85 24.53 14.39 34.64
N LYS A 86 24.90 13.52 35.60
CA LYS A 86 26.23 13.52 36.25
C LYS A 86 27.31 12.75 35.44
N TRP A 87 26.93 12.05 34.38
CA TRP A 87 27.84 11.27 33.52
C TRP A 87 28.33 12.07 32.32
N LYS A 88 27.71 13.22 32.03
CA LYS A 88 28.24 14.20 31.08
C LYS A 88 29.55 14.76 31.65
N GLN A 89 30.69 14.32 31.14
CA GLN A 89 31.99 14.88 31.54
C GLN A 89 32.04 16.36 31.15
N SER A 90 32.29 17.25 32.12
CA SER A 90 32.72 18.62 31.82
C SER A 90 34.10 18.56 31.16
N GLY A 91 34.16 18.73 29.84
CA GLY A 91 35.38 19.20 29.16
C GLY A 91 36.14 18.22 28.27
N SER A 92 35.48 17.47 27.36
CA SER A 92 36.17 17.00 26.15
C SER A 92 35.92 17.96 24.98
N THR A 93 36.73 19.01 24.88
CA THR A 93 36.88 19.86 23.68
C THR A 93 37.70 19.14 22.60
N GLN A 94 37.36 17.88 22.31
CA GLN A 94 37.78 17.19 21.10
C GLN A 94 36.53 16.57 20.47
N LEU A 95 36.21 17.00 19.25
CA LEU A 95 35.17 16.41 18.41
C LEU A 95 35.52 14.95 18.12
N THR A 96 35.14 14.06 19.02
CA THR A 96 35.00 12.63 18.73
C THR A 96 33.51 12.33 18.61
N THR A 97 33.17 11.28 17.87
CA THR A 97 31.81 10.80 17.57
C THR A 97 30.91 10.66 18.82
N ALA A 98 31.50 10.58 20.01
CA ALA A 98 30.85 10.51 21.32
C ALA A 98 30.00 11.75 21.70
N GLY A 99 30.28 12.94 21.15
CA GLY A 99 29.51 14.16 21.47
C GLY A 99 28.23 14.35 20.63
N ARG A 100 28.00 13.50 19.62
CA ARG A 100 26.99 13.72 18.56
C ARG A 100 25.66 13.02 18.81
N TYR A 101 25.65 11.97 19.64
CA TYR A 101 24.48 11.14 19.89
C TYR A 101 24.15 11.10 21.38
N HIS A 102 22.85 11.01 21.68
CA HIS A 102 22.37 10.84 23.06
C HIS A 102 22.64 9.43 23.58
N GLY A 103 23.05 9.31 24.84
CA GLY A 103 23.18 8.02 25.53
C GLY A 103 24.48 7.26 25.23
N MET A 104 25.50 7.93 24.69
CA MET A 104 26.75 7.29 24.28
C MET A 104 27.64 6.88 25.46
N GLU A 105 27.66 7.64 26.56
CA GLU A 105 28.40 7.26 27.76
C GLU A 105 27.73 6.06 28.45
N LEU A 106 26.39 6.06 28.50
CA LEU A 106 25.61 4.92 28.96
C LEU A 106 25.89 3.68 28.09
N LEU A 107 25.86 3.83 26.76
CA LEU A 107 26.15 2.77 25.81
C LEU A 107 27.57 2.20 26.01
N LYS A 108 28.56 3.07 26.20
CA LYS A 108 29.96 2.69 26.40
C LYS A 108 30.13 1.81 27.64
N GLU A 109 29.48 2.17 28.76
CA GLU A 109 29.53 1.34 29.96
C GLU A 109 28.74 0.03 29.81
N LEU A 110 27.60 0.05 29.11
CA LEU A 110 26.80 -1.15 28.82
C LEU A 110 27.54 -2.17 27.94
N THR A 111 28.31 -1.68 26.97
CA THR A 111 29.01 -2.49 25.96
C THR A 111 30.49 -2.68 26.26
N SER A 112 30.93 -2.25 27.45
CA SER A 112 32.30 -2.44 27.92
C SER A 112 32.62 -3.93 28.08
N THR A 113 33.69 -4.36 27.42
CA THR A 113 34.22 -5.74 27.46
C THR A 113 35.33 -5.89 28.50
N SER A 114 35.66 -4.83 29.24
CA SER A 114 36.67 -4.88 30.30
C SER A 114 36.24 -5.84 31.42
N LEU A 115 37.13 -6.77 31.77
CA LEU A 115 36.92 -7.74 32.85
C LEU A 115 37.24 -7.19 34.25
N SER A 116 37.61 -5.91 34.36
CA SER A 116 37.93 -5.32 35.67
C SER A 116 36.69 -5.22 36.56
N THR A 117 36.86 -5.42 37.88
CA THR A 117 35.77 -5.31 38.86
C THR A 117 35.09 -3.95 38.83
N ALA A 118 35.86 -2.88 38.62
CA ALA A 118 35.33 -1.52 38.49
C ALA A 118 34.47 -1.35 37.23
N ALA A 119 34.90 -1.88 36.08
CA ALA A 119 34.09 -1.85 34.85
C ALA A 119 32.82 -2.71 35.00
N GLY A 120 32.91 -3.87 35.65
CA GLY A 120 31.75 -4.71 35.96
C GLY A 120 30.70 -3.98 36.82
N ALA A 121 31.14 -3.23 37.84
CA ALA A 121 30.25 -2.43 38.67
C ALA A 121 29.58 -1.28 37.89
N ARG A 122 30.33 -0.58 37.02
CA ARG A 122 29.77 0.47 36.16
C ARG A 122 28.76 -0.08 35.16
N ARG A 123 29.06 -1.22 34.52
CA ARG A 123 28.13 -1.91 33.60
C ARG A 123 26.84 -2.33 34.31
N LYS A 124 26.93 -2.87 35.53
CA LYS A 124 25.76 -3.23 36.34
C LYS A 124 24.88 -2.00 36.62
N LYS A 125 25.50 -0.89 37.05
CA LYS A 125 24.80 0.38 37.29
C LYS A 125 24.16 0.94 36.01
N ALA A 126 24.86 0.88 34.88
CA ALA A 126 24.33 1.30 33.58
C ALA A 126 23.11 0.47 33.17
N ASN A 127 23.16 -0.85 33.40
CA ASN A 127 22.05 -1.76 33.13
C ASN A 127 20.83 -1.44 34.01
N GLU A 128 21.03 -1.22 35.32
CA GLU A 128 19.95 -0.81 36.24
C GLU A 128 19.28 0.50 35.79
N ILE A 129 20.07 1.48 35.33
CA ILE A 129 19.54 2.76 34.82
C ILE A 129 18.70 2.53 33.55
N LEU A 130 19.23 1.79 32.57
CA LEU A 130 18.52 1.52 31.32
C LEU A 130 17.23 0.72 31.55
N THR A 131 17.31 -0.34 32.35
CA THR A 131 16.12 -1.14 32.71
C THR A 131 15.08 -0.27 33.40
N GLY A 132 15.47 0.58 34.35
CA GLY A 132 14.54 1.51 35.01
C GLY A 132 13.89 2.49 34.04
N MET A 133 14.63 3.03 33.06
CA MET A 133 14.06 3.88 32.01
C MET A 133 13.01 3.13 31.18
N LEU A 134 13.28 1.89 30.79
CA LEU A 134 12.38 1.08 29.97
C LEU A 134 11.15 0.58 30.74
N GLU A 135 11.31 0.21 32.01
CA GLU A 135 10.19 -0.14 32.90
C GLU A 135 9.26 1.06 33.09
N TRP A 136 9.82 2.26 33.28
CA TRP A 136 9.05 3.48 33.37
C TRP A 136 8.32 3.79 32.04
N ALA A 137 9.01 3.66 30.90
CA ALA A 137 8.41 3.86 29.59
C ALA A 137 7.26 2.88 29.32
N SER A 138 7.45 1.61 29.66
CA SER A 138 6.41 0.58 29.59
C SER A 138 5.23 0.89 30.52
N HIS A 139 5.49 1.36 31.75
CA HIS A 139 4.44 1.74 32.69
C HIS A 139 3.58 2.90 32.16
N MET A 140 4.20 3.86 31.47
CA MET A 140 3.52 4.99 30.84
C MET A 140 2.90 4.64 29.47
N ASN A 141 3.03 3.39 29.02
CA ASN A 141 2.56 2.93 27.71
C ASN A 141 3.14 3.73 26.53
N ILE A 142 4.46 4.02 26.60
CA ILE A 142 5.16 4.73 25.52
C ILE A 142 5.29 3.78 24.31
N PRO A 143 4.84 4.20 23.11
CA PRO A 143 4.80 3.33 21.93
C PRO A 143 6.18 2.96 21.39
N ALA A 144 7.17 3.85 21.55
CA ALA A 144 8.53 3.61 21.09
C ALA A 144 9.57 4.31 21.96
N VAL A 145 10.74 3.69 22.08
CA VAL A 145 11.93 4.26 22.74
C VAL A 145 13.09 4.30 21.76
N ILE A 146 13.71 5.46 21.65
CA ILE A 146 14.88 5.70 20.81
C ILE A 146 16.14 5.37 21.61
N LEU A 147 16.97 4.50 21.06
CA LEU A 147 18.23 4.04 21.62
C LEU A 147 19.43 4.59 20.82
N PRO A 148 20.61 4.68 21.45
CA PRO A 148 21.84 5.15 20.78
C PRO A 148 22.22 4.30 19.55
N PRO A 149 23.09 4.80 18.65
CA PRO A 149 23.55 4.02 17.51
C PRO A 149 24.40 2.81 17.90
N VAL A 150 24.56 1.89 16.95
CA VAL A 150 25.50 0.76 17.09
C VAL A 150 26.91 1.31 17.34
N PRO A 151 27.63 0.88 18.39
CA PRO A 151 28.96 1.39 18.69
C PRO A 151 29.96 0.96 17.60
N LEU A 152 30.63 1.95 17.01
CA LEU A 152 31.71 1.76 16.05
C LEU A 152 33.04 2.06 16.74
N ILE A 153 34.08 1.30 16.39
CA ILE A 153 35.44 1.53 16.90
C ILE A 153 36.31 1.91 15.71
N GLU A 154 36.97 3.06 15.81
CA GLU A 154 38.02 3.53 14.91
C GLU A 154 39.33 2.79 15.23
N PHE A 155 39.97 2.21 14.22
CA PHE A 155 41.33 1.69 14.33
C PHE A 155 42.31 2.79 13.90
N ASN A 156 43.36 3.01 14.70
CA ASN A 156 44.58 3.65 14.24
C ASN A 156 45.50 2.54 13.72
N ASP A 157 46.00 2.66 12.50
CA ASP A 157 46.82 1.65 11.82
C ASP A 157 48.21 1.41 12.46
N ASP A 158 48.49 1.98 13.64
CA ASP A 158 49.83 1.95 14.25
C ASP A 158 50.14 0.68 15.07
N GLU A 159 49.19 -0.25 15.27
CA GLU A 159 49.40 -1.43 16.14
C GLU A 159 49.32 -2.80 15.47
N ASP A 160 48.95 -2.94 14.19
CA ASP A 160 48.89 -4.24 13.51
C ASP A 160 49.39 -4.13 12.04
N GLU A 161 50.69 -3.94 11.84
CA GLU A 161 51.33 -4.31 10.57
C GLU A 161 51.41 -5.84 10.48
N ASP A 162 50.36 -6.48 9.94
CA ASP A 162 50.52 -7.74 9.21
C ASP A 162 49.33 -8.04 8.28
N MET A 163 49.67 -8.24 7.01
CA MET A 163 48.91 -8.92 5.93
C MET A 163 47.93 -8.10 5.05
N PHE A 164 48.50 -7.66 3.92
CA PHE A 164 47.90 -7.51 2.58
C PHE A 164 46.69 -6.56 2.38
N ASP A 165 46.96 -5.32 1.93
CA ASP A 165 46.47 -4.75 0.65
C ASP A 165 46.95 -3.29 0.52
N HIS A 166 47.88 -3.03 -0.40
CA HIS A 166 48.35 -1.68 -0.71
C HIS A 166 47.53 -1.09 -1.85
N THR A 167 46.42 -0.41 -1.54
CA THR A 167 45.99 0.79 -2.28
C THR A 167 44.95 1.60 -1.49
N THR A 168 45.14 2.93 -1.48
CA THR A 168 44.22 4.03 -1.09
C THR A 168 44.30 4.58 0.35
N ASN A 169 44.67 5.87 0.40
CA ASN A 169 44.46 6.95 1.39
C ASN A 169 44.16 6.58 2.86
N HIS A 170 45.03 7.09 3.75
CA HIS A 170 44.85 7.19 5.20
C HIS A 170 43.49 7.81 5.59
N SER A 171 42.55 6.98 6.04
CA SER A 171 41.38 7.36 6.82
C SER A 171 41.03 6.18 7.73
N ALA A 172 40.92 6.41 9.05
CA ALA A 172 40.59 5.39 10.05
C ALA A 172 39.47 4.45 9.55
N ARG A 173 39.75 3.15 9.47
CA ARG A 173 38.75 2.14 9.10
C ARG A 173 37.88 1.82 10.32
N GLU A 174 36.70 2.41 10.40
CA GLU A 174 35.70 2.07 11.43
C GLU A 174 35.17 0.63 11.22
N ASN A 175 35.22 -0.21 12.27
CA ASN A 175 34.82 -1.63 12.18
C ASN A 175 33.44 -1.89 12.80
N ILE A 176 32.49 -2.34 11.99
CA ILE A 176 31.12 -2.71 12.41
C ILE A 176 31.04 -4.05 13.16
N ASN A 177 32.07 -4.89 13.06
CA ASN A 177 32.14 -6.23 13.68
C ASN A 177 33.05 -6.25 14.92
N ASN A 178 32.97 -5.20 15.73
CA ASN A 178 33.71 -5.10 16.99
C ASN A 178 32.96 -5.76 18.16
N ASN A 179 33.65 -5.99 19.28
CA ASN A 179 33.06 -6.67 20.44
C ASN A 179 31.96 -5.84 21.13
N SER A 180 32.09 -4.52 21.17
CA SER A 180 31.04 -3.65 21.72
C SER A 180 29.74 -3.71 20.90
N ALA A 181 29.84 -3.81 19.57
CA ALA A 181 28.69 -4.00 18.69
C ALA A 181 28.02 -5.39 18.88
N LYS A 182 28.80 -6.42 19.21
CA LYS A 182 28.26 -7.76 19.55
C LYS A 182 27.54 -7.75 20.90
N GLU A 183 28.14 -7.13 21.92
CA GLU A 183 27.48 -6.95 23.22
C GLU A 183 26.23 -6.08 23.12
N TYR A 184 26.26 -5.04 22.28
CA TYR A 184 25.08 -4.24 21.98
C TYR A 184 23.97 -5.08 21.36
N ALA A 185 24.29 -5.94 20.39
CA ALA A 185 23.31 -6.87 19.82
C ALA A 185 22.73 -7.82 20.86
N ARG A 186 23.56 -8.37 21.76
CA ARG A 186 23.11 -9.22 22.87
C ARG A 186 22.15 -8.47 23.79
N LEU A 187 22.46 -7.23 24.14
CA LEU A 187 21.61 -6.36 24.95
C LEU A 187 20.28 -6.08 24.25
N ILE A 188 20.31 -5.60 22.99
CA ILE A 188 19.10 -5.27 22.23
C ILE A 188 18.22 -6.50 22.02
N SER A 189 18.79 -7.66 21.70
CA SER A 189 18.04 -8.92 21.58
C SER A 189 17.34 -9.26 22.91
N SER A 190 18.07 -9.21 24.03
CA SER A 190 17.51 -9.46 25.37
C SER A 190 16.40 -8.47 25.76
N LEU A 191 16.54 -7.20 25.38
CA LEU A 191 15.52 -6.17 25.63
C LEU A 191 14.29 -6.38 24.75
N ALA A 192 14.47 -6.68 23.47
CA ALA A 192 13.38 -6.90 22.52
C ALA A 192 12.49 -8.09 22.91
N THR A 193 13.05 -9.11 23.58
CA THR A 193 12.32 -10.28 24.08
C THR A 193 11.89 -10.16 25.55
N SER A 194 12.23 -9.07 26.24
CA SER A 194 11.85 -8.86 27.64
C SER A 194 10.33 -8.67 27.80
N ALA A 195 9.80 -9.01 28.99
CA ALA A 195 8.40 -8.78 29.32
C ALA A 195 8.02 -7.28 29.22
N THR A 196 8.93 -6.39 29.63
CA THR A 196 8.75 -4.93 29.56
C THR A 196 8.41 -4.46 28.15
N CYS A 197 9.09 -4.96 27.13
CA CYS A 197 8.83 -4.58 25.73
C CYS A 197 7.66 -5.36 25.11
N THR A 198 7.54 -6.65 25.42
CA THR A 198 6.55 -7.52 24.77
C THR A 198 5.13 -7.28 25.29
N THR A 199 4.94 -7.10 26.60
CA THR A 199 3.62 -6.86 27.21
C THR A 199 3.06 -5.47 26.89
N SER A 200 3.92 -4.45 26.77
CA SER A 200 3.51 -3.09 26.40
C SER A 200 3.54 -2.82 24.89
N HIS A 201 3.96 -3.80 24.09
CA HIS A 201 4.21 -3.66 22.64
C HIS A 201 5.16 -2.50 22.27
N MET A 202 6.00 -2.05 23.21
CA MET A 202 6.95 -0.96 23.01
C MET A 202 7.99 -1.32 21.95
N LYS A 203 8.15 -0.43 20.96
CA LYS A 203 9.15 -0.58 19.89
C LYS A 203 10.50 0.03 20.28
N LEU A 204 11.58 -0.64 19.89
CA LEU A 204 12.95 -0.19 20.10
C LEU A 204 13.46 0.44 18.80
N TRP A 205 13.56 1.77 18.77
CA TRP A 205 14.07 2.49 17.61
C TRP A 205 15.56 2.77 17.79
N ILE A 206 16.40 2.03 17.07
CA ILE A 206 17.84 2.25 17.09
C ILE A 206 18.15 3.45 16.20
N ARG A 207 18.87 4.43 16.74
CA ARG A 207 19.34 5.57 15.96
C ARG A 207 20.40 5.10 14.96
N VAL A 208 20.20 5.35 13.69
CA VAL A 208 21.09 4.91 12.61
C VAL A 208 21.66 6.14 11.93
N PRO A 209 22.97 6.43 12.06
CA PRO A 209 23.59 7.51 11.31
C PRO A 209 23.29 7.37 9.82
N PHE A 210 22.90 8.45 9.16
CA PHE A 210 22.59 8.43 7.72
C PHE A 210 23.86 8.40 6.88
N SER A 211 24.55 7.26 6.97
CA SER A 211 25.75 6.92 6.24
C SER A 211 25.69 5.45 5.85
N ARG A 212 26.48 5.07 4.84
CA ARG A 212 26.56 3.66 4.41
C ARG A 212 26.96 2.74 5.55
N LEU A 213 27.91 3.18 6.37
CA LEU A 213 28.42 2.41 7.49
C LEU A 213 27.36 2.24 8.59
N GLY A 214 26.64 3.32 8.93
CA GLY A 214 25.56 3.28 9.91
C GLY A 214 24.45 2.30 9.51
N ILE A 215 24.02 2.36 8.24
CA ILE A 215 23.00 1.43 7.70
C ILE A 215 23.47 -0.02 7.78
N ARG A 216 24.70 -0.31 7.33
CA ARG A 216 25.27 -1.67 7.37
C ARG A 216 25.44 -2.17 8.81
N ALA A 217 25.87 -1.31 9.73
CA ALA A 217 25.98 -1.64 11.15
C ALA A 217 24.63 -2.04 11.75
N PHE A 218 23.56 -1.31 11.41
CA PHE A 218 22.21 -1.66 11.84
C PHE A 218 21.68 -2.95 11.19
N GLN A 219 21.95 -3.19 9.90
CA GLN A 219 21.58 -4.46 9.26
C GLN A 219 22.27 -5.65 9.94
N LEU A 220 23.55 -5.51 10.29
CA LEU A 220 24.30 -6.54 11.02
C LEU A 220 23.77 -6.72 12.46
N LEU A 221 23.35 -5.64 13.12
CA LEU A 221 22.64 -5.71 14.40
C LEU A 221 21.36 -6.53 14.27
N LEU A 222 20.51 -6.23 13.29
CA LEU A 222 19.26 -6.96 13.07
C LEU A 222 19.49 -8.45 12.79
N ALA A 223 20.50 -8.78 11.99
CA ALA A 223 20.86 -10.17 11.71
C ALA A 223 21.28 -10.93 12.98
N ARG A 224 21.99 -10.27 13.91
CA ARG A 224 22.34 -10.85 15.22
C ARG A 224 21.17 -10.93 16.21
N CYS A 225 20.11 -10.19 15.96
CA CYS A 225 18.88 -10.17 16.75
C CYS A 225 17.75 -10.98 16.08
N ASP A 226 18.09 -11.90 15.17
CA ASP A 226 17.15 -12.75 14.43
C ASP A 226 15.99 -11.98 13.79
N HIS A 227 16.27 -10.77 13.28
CA HIS A 227 15.27 -9.90 12.63
C HIS A 227 14.02 -9.61 13.49
N ASN A 228 14.18 -9.51 14.81
CA ASN A 228 13.06 -9.24 15.73
C ASN A 228 12.28 -7.96 15.34
N SER A 229 10.97 -8.11 15.12
CA SER A 229 10.06 -7.07 14.61
C SER A 229 9.78 -5.92 15.59
N SER A 230 10.23 -6.02 16.83
CA SER A 230 10.20 -4.92 17.80
C SER A 230 11.35 -3.93 17.61
N ILE A 231 12.40 -4.31 16.86
CA ILE A 231 13.55 -3.46 16.56
C ILE A 231 13.31 -2.73 15.25
N GLY A 232 13.43 -1.40 15.26
CA GLY A 232 13.30 -0.56 14.09
C GLY A 232 14.46 0.41 13.95
N ALA A 233 14.73 0.86 12.73
CA ALA A 233 15.69 1.91 12.45
C ALA A 233 15.03 3.29 12.49
N MET A 234 15.72 4.21 13.15
CA MET A 234 15.49 5.64 13.06
C MET A 234 16.70 6.29 12.39
N LEU A 235 16.59 6.57 11.10
CA LEU A 235 17.67 7.23 10.35
C LEU A 235 17.90 8.63 10.92
N TYR A 236 19.12 8.99 11.27
CA TYR A 236 19.47 10.30 11.79
C TYR A 236 20.37 11.03 10.80
N VAL A 237 19.85 12.14 10.27
CA VAL A 237 20.52 12.99 9.29
C VAL A 237 21.00 14.25 9.97
N ASP A 238 22.31 14.35 10.17
CA ASP A 238 22.97 15.38 11.00
C ASP A 238 24.14 16.08 10.30
N SER A 239 24.34 15.78 9.02
CA SER A 239 25.46 16.25 8.22
C SER A 239 25.02 16.52 6.79
N LEU A 240 25.68 17.47 6.15
CA LEU A 240 25.48 17.75 4.72
C LEU A 240 26.07 16.60 3.89
N MET A 241 25.36 16.20 2.84
CA MET A 241 25.73 15.11 1.94
C MET A 241 26.27 15.70 0.65
N ASP A 242 27.46 15.27 0.23
CA ASP A 242 28.02 15.64 -1.06
C ASP A 242 27.22 14.97 -2.19
N ALA A 243 27.01 15.67 -3.30
CA ALA A 243 26.38 15.12 -4.50
C ALA A 243 27.09 13.86 -5.01
N LYS A 244 28.41 13.72 -4.78
CA LYS A 244 29.19 12.52 -5.14
C LYS A 244 28.82 11.27 -4.35
N GLU A 245 28.28 11.43 -3.14
CA GLU A 245 27.90 10.31 -2.27
C GLU A 245 26.50 9.77 -2.58
N VAL A 246 25.67 10.57 -3.26
CA VAL A 246 24.27 10.24 -3.55
C VAL A 246 24.10 8.88 -4.26
N PRO A 247 24.84 8.54 -5.34
CA PRO A 247 24.62 7.28 -6.04
C PRO A 247 24.83 6.04 -5.16
N GLU A 248 25.92 6.03 -4.38
CA GLU A 248 26.19 4.94 -3.44
C GLU A 248 25.16 4.90 -2.32
N MET A 249 24.73 6.07 -1.82
CA MET A 249 23.72 6.11 -0.79
C MET A 249 22.35 5.59 -1.26
N VAL A 250 21.98 5.90 -2.50
CA VAL A 250 20.75 5.38 -3.15
C VAL A 250 20.77 3.87 -3.21
N LYS A 251 21.92 3.27 -3.58
CA LYS A 251 22.07 1.82 -3.65
C LYS A 251 21.84 1.16 -2.30
N GLU A 252 22.45 1.67 -1.23
CA GLU A 252 22.23 1.13 0.13
C GLU A 252 20.78 1.36 0.58
N MET A 253 20.22 2.56 0.36
CA MET A 253 18.85 2.90 0.75
C MET A 253 17.78 2.09 0.02
N HIS A 254 18.02 1.74 -1.24
CA HIS A 254 17.09 0.92 -2.01
C HIS A 254 16.84 -0.42 -1.33
N LEU A 255 17.90 -1.12 -0.92
CA LEU A 255 17.82 -2.38 -0.19
C LEU A 255 17.24 -2.17 1.21
N PHE A 256 17.65 -1.09 1.88
CA PHE A 256 17.27 -0.86 3.27
C PHE A 256 15.79 -0.51 3.46
N CYS A 257 15.22 0.33 2.58
CA CYS A 257 13.79 0.68 2.64
C CYS A 257 12.88 -0.51 2.35
N GLY A 258 13.29 -1.47 1.52
CA GLY A 258 12.48 -2.66 1.20
C GLY A 258 12.39 -3.69 2.32
N GLY A 259 13.22 -3.59 3.36
CA GLY A 259 13.24 -4.54 4.47
C GLY A 259 12.23 -4.28 5.60
N GLY A 260 11.33 -3.30 5.47
CA GLY A 260 10.28 -3.00 6.46
C GLY A 260 10.75 -2.46 7.82
N ASN A 261 12.07 -2.31 8.04
CA ASN A 261 12.63 -1.97 9.35
C ASN A 261 12.84 -0.48 9.58
N VAL A 262 12.72 0.37 8.56
CA VAL A 262 12.83 1.83 8.71
C VAL A 262 11.51 2.38 9.27
N LYS A 263 11.52 2.85 10.52
CA LYS A 263 10.32 3.33 11.21
C LYS A 263 10.25 4.85 11.26
N ALA A 264 11.40 5.50 11.33
CA ALA A 264 11.47 6.96 11.39
C ALA A 264 12.70 7.52 10.68
N VAL A 265 12.62 8.80 10.31
CA VAL A 265 13.75 9.63 9.90
C VAL A 265 13.76 10.89 10.72
N SER A 266 14.90 11.17 11.33
CA SER A 266 15.15 12.39 12.06
C SER A 266 16.08 13.31 11.28
N TRP A 267 15.70 14.57 11.24
CA TRP A 267 16.43 15.63 10.55
C TRP A 267 16.89 16.65 11.60
N ASP A 268 18.21 16.75 11.74
CA ASP A 268 18.80 17.79 12.56
C ASP A 268 18.64 19.16 11.89
N VAL A 269 18.28 20.19 12.65
CA VAL A 269 18.13 21.56 12.11
C VAL A 269 19.41 22.09 11.43
N SER A 270 20.58 21.56 11.79
CA SER A 270 21.88 21.96 11.20
C SER A 270 22.03 21.64 9.71
N ILE A 271 21.29 20.67 9.17
CA ILE A 271 21.41 20.29 7.75
C ILE A 271 20.61 21.21 6.81
N PHE A 272 19.73 22.05 7.37
CA PHE A 272 18.89 22.93 6.59
C PHE A 272 19.68 24.20 6.23
N LEU A 273 19.85 24.40 4.92
CA LEU A 273 20.38 25.63 4.35
C LEU A 273 19.32 26.74 4.43
N ARG A 274 19.73 27.98 4.15
CA ARG A 274 18.79 29.11 4.06
C ARG A 274 18.57 29.52 2.62
N ASN A 275 17.30 29.72 2.25
CA ASN A 275 16.97 30.32 0.97
C ASN A 275 17.19 31.85 0.98
N LYS A 276 17.02 32.52 -0.17
CA LYS A 276 17.16 33.99 -0.29
C LYS A 276 16.24 34.78 0.65
N LYS A 277 15.14 34.17 1.11
CA LYS A 277 14.17 34.77 2.05
C LYS A 277 14.45 34.40 3.51
N GLY A 278 15.53 33.66 3.80
CA GLY A 278 15.93 33.25 5.15
C GLY A 278 15.28 31.99 5.71
N TYR A 279 14.35 31.36 4.98
CA TYR A 279 13.65 30.14 5.41
C TYR A 279 14.52 28.88 5.24
N PRO A 280 14.32 27.85 6.09
CA PRO A 280 15.04 26.59 6.00
C PRO A 280 14.71 25.85 4.70
N ALA A 281 15.73 25.28 4.08
CA ALA A 281 15.61 24.50 2.86
C ALA A 281 16.72 23.45 2.77
N PHE A 282 16.42 22.29 2.19
CA PHE A 282 17.42 21.26 1.92
C PHE A 282 18.28 21.60 0.71
N SER A 283 19.53 21.12 0.76
CA SER A 283 20.37 20.94 -0.44
C SER A 283 19.68 20.05 -1.48
N LYS A 284 20.16 20.06 -2.73
CA LYS A 284 19.60 19.21 -3.79
C LYS A 284 19.74 17.71 -3.48
N SER A 285 20.88 17.29 -2.94
CA SER A 285 21.12 15.91 -2.49
C SER A 285 20.08 15.49 -1.45
N HIS A 286 19.83 16.32 -0.45
CA HIS A 286 18.84 16.05 0.60
C HIS A 286 17.39 16.06 0.10
N GLN A 287 17.04 16.96 -0.83
CA GLN A 287 15.71 16.93 -1.46
C GLN A 287 15.49 15.62 -2.22
N PHE A 288 16.52 15.14 -2.93
CA PHE A 288 16.47 13.88 -3.66
C PHE A 288 16.34 12.67 -2.71
N MET A 289 17.13 12.61 -1.64
CA MET A 289 17.03 11.54 -0.63
C MET A 289 15.68 11.56 0.11
N PHE A 290 15.16 12.75 0.43
CA PHE A 290 13.82 12.90 0.97
C PHE A 290 12.77 12.30 0.03
N GLN A 291 12.80 12.68 -1.26
CA GLN A 291 11.87 12.16 -2.26
C GLN A 291 11.99 10.63 -2.37
N LEU A 292 13.20 10.08 -2.45
CA LEU A 292 13.43 8.64 -2.53
C LEU A 292 12.78 7.87 -1.35
N MET A 293 12.98 8.35 -0.12
CA MET A 293 12.44 7.71 1.08
C MET A 293 10.93 7.87 1.17
N PHE A 294 10.43 9.10 1.00
CA PHE A 294 9.02 9.41 1.20
C PHE A 294 8.12 8.99 0.04
N SER A 295 8.62 8.79 -1.18
CA SER A 295 7.83 8.16 -2.25
C SER A 295 7.59 6.66 -2.03
N ARG A 296 8.37 6.00 -1.14
CA ARG A 296 8.22 4.57 -0.84
C ARG A 296 7.54 4.31 0.49
N LEU A 297 7.99 5.01 1.53
CA LEU A 297 7.58 4.76 2.92
C LEU A 297 6.74 5.90 3.50
N GLY A 298 6.41 6.94 2.71
CA GLY A 298 5.92 8.20 3.24
C GLY A 298 4.64 8.14 4.07
N ARG A 299 3.85 7.07 3.95
CA ARG A 299 2.64 6.83 4.77
C ARG A 299 2.91 6.15 6.10
N THR A 300 3.93 5.30 6.18
CA THR A 300 4.28 4.51 7.36
C THR A 300 5.43 5.13 8.15
N LEU A 301 6.26 5.94 7.51
CA LEU A 301 7.44 6.58 8.06
C LEU A 301 7.07 7.74 9.00
N ARG A 302 7.71 7.80 10.17
CA ARG A 302 7.61 8.93 11.10
C ARG A 302 8.76 9.91 10.89
N LEU A 303 8.47 11.19 11.04
CA LEU A 303 9.45 12.26 10.88
C LEU A 303 9.77 12.87 12.24
N LEU A 304 11.04 13.05 12.59
CA LEU A 304 11.46 13.88 13.73
C LEU A 304 12.25 15.11 13.25
N ILE A 305 12.02 16.25 13.87
CA ILE A 305 12.86 17.44 13.75
C ILE A 305 13.54 17.71 15.09
N GLU A 306 14.87 17.72 15.11
CA GLU A 306 15.68 17.89 16.32
C GLU A 306 16.91 18.78 16.11
N GLY A 307 17.79 18.89 17.11
CA GLY A 307 18.96 19.77 17.09
C GLY A 307 18.70 21.16 17.66
N GLU A 308 19.74 21.89 18.05
CA GLU A 308 19.61 23.17 18.74
C GLU A 308 19.24 24.32 17.79
N VAL A 309 18.11 24.98 18.07
CA VAL A 309 17.68 26.19 17.36
C VAL A 309 18.34 27.40 18.05
N GLY A 310 19.64 27.60 17.79
CA GLY A 310 20.44 28.65 18.41
C GLY A 310 21.35 29.39 17.43
N PRO A 311 21.80 30.61 17.76
CA PRO A 311 22.78 31.35 16.96
C PRO A 311 24.21 30.78 17.03
N GLU A 312 24.48 29.69 17.75
CA GLU A 312 25.82 29.08 17.80
C GLU A 312 26.16 28.25 16.54
N GLY A 313 25.16 27.93 15.70
CA GLY A 313 25.40 27.49 14.31
C GLY A 313 25.69 28.66 13.35
N VAL A 314 25.79 29.89 13.85
CA VAL A 314 25.95 31.12 13.09
C VAL A 314 27.20 31.86 13.59
N ASN A 315 28.25 31.90 12.79
CA ASN A 315 29.44 32.75 13.03
C ASN A 315 29.07 34.24 12.82
N VAL A 316 28.24 34.83 13.68
CA VAL A 316 27.91 36.27 13.63
C VAL A 316 27.84 36.88 15.05
N PRO A 317 28.64 37.92 15.35
CA PRO A 317 28.78 38.45 16.71
C PRO A 317 27.75 39.54 17.03
N PHE A 318 26.60 39.22 17.65
CA PHE A 318 25.68 40.25 18.18
C PHE A 318 24.88 39.85 19.45
N SER A 319 24.42 40.88 20.18
CA SER A 319 23.85 40.89 21.56
C SER A 319 22.49 40.18 21.78
N THR A 320 22.27 39.75 23.03
CA THR A 320 21.26 38.81 23.55
C THR A 320 19.79 39.21 23.38
N LYS A 321 19.45 40.50 23.25
CA LYS A 321 18.05 40.94 23.02
C LYS A 321 17.60 40.83 21.57
N VAL A 322 18.52 41.01 20.61
CA VAL A 322 18.25 40.83 19.16
C VAL A 322 18.17 39.35 18.80
N LYS A 323 18.93 38.49 19.50
CA LYS A 323 18.90 37.02 19.36
C LYS A 323 17.48 36.43 19.50
N ARG A 324 16.68 36.90 20.47
CA ARG A 324 15.34 36.34 20.74
C ARG A 324 14.29 36.75 19.69
N GLN A 325 14.49 37.89 19.03
CA GLN A 325 13.61 38.40 17.97
C GLN A 325 13.89 37.72 16.62
N LEU A 326 15.15 37.33 16.37
CA LEU A 326 15.57 36.59 15.17
C LEU A 326 15.21 35.09 15.20
N ILE A 327 15.25 34.44 16.37
CA ILE A 327 14.83 33.03 16.52
C ILE A 327 13.36 32.84 16.12
N GLY A 328 12.49 33.81 16.45
CA GLY A 328 11.09 33.84 16.02
C GLY A 328 10.89 34.03 14.51
N GLN A 329 11.86 34.61 13.80
CA GLN A 329 11.82 34.78 12.34
C GLN A 329 12.31 33.55 11.57
N PHE A 330 13.29 32.81 12.09
CA PHE A 330 14.00 31.80 11.31
C PHE A 330 13.51 30.36 11.50
N GLY A 331 12.99 30.01 12.67
CA GLY A 331 12.46 28.68 12.95
C GLY A 331 10.93 28.61 13.02
N GLY A 332 10.30 29.71 13.44
CA GLY A 332 8.85 29.87 13.51
C GLY A 332 8.19 29.04 14.61
N GLY A 333 7.01 29.49 15.05
CA GLY A 333 6.20 28.78 16.04
C GLY A 333 6.75 28.83 17.46
N SER A 334 6.00 28.25 18.39
CA SER A 334 6.36 28.16 19.81
C SER A 334 7.54 27.20 20.07
N THR A 335 7.75 26.24 19.18
CA THR A 335 8.82 25.23 19.21
C THR A 335 10.11 25.70 18.53
N GLY A 336 10.05 26.80 17.78
CA GLY A 336 11.14 27.26 16.92
C GLY A 336 11.41 26.33 15.71
N ARG A 337 10.50 25.40 15.40
CA ARG A 337 10.67 24.40 14.33
C ARG A 337 9.53 24.36 13.31
N LEU A 338 8.55 25.25 13.43
CA LEU A 338 7.39 25.30 12.54
C LEU A 338 7.78 25.42 11.05
N HIS A 339 8.72 26.32 10.71
CA HIS A 339 9.11 26.54 9.33
C HIS A 339 9.83 25.34 8.71
N TYR A 340 10.54 24.55 9.53
CA TYR A 340 11.16 23.30 9.07
C TYR A 340 10.09 22.25 8.75
N LEU A 341 9.09 22.09 9.64
CA LEU A 341 7.95 21.21 9.40
C LEU A 341 7.17 21.61 8.15
N GLN A 342 6.90 22.90 7.97
CA GLN A 342 6.25 23.44 6.78
C GLN A 342 7.04 23.14 5.51
N TYR A 343 8.37 23.28 5.54
CA TYR A 343 9.21 22.96 4.39
C TYR A 343 9.16 21.46 4.04
N LEU A 344 9.20 20.58 5.03
CA LEU A 344 9.12 19.13 4.81
C LEU A 344 7.74 18.69 4.31
N ARG A 345 6.67 19.30 4.83
CA ARG A 345 5.31 19.13 4.29
C ARG A 345 5.23 19.60 2.83
N HIS A 346 5.86 20.73 2.50
CA HIS A 346 5.96 21.20 1.11
C HIS A 346 6.72 20.21 0.21
N LEU A 347 7.78 19.56 0.69
CA LEU A 347 8.46 18.51 -0.07
C LEU A 347 7.56 17.28 -0.30
N ARG A 348 6.81 16.84 0.73
CA ARG A 348 5.85 15.73 0.64
C ARG A 348 4.67 16.02 -0.28
N SER A 349 4.28 17.29 -0.41
CA SER A 349 3.17 17.74 -1.27
C SER A 349 3.57 17.91 -2.73
N ARG A 350 4.82 17.60 -3.12
CA ARG A 350 5.24 17.70 -4.52
C ARG A 350 4.60 16.59 -5.36
N PRO A 351 4.24 16.85 -6.63
CA PRO A 351 3.61 15.87 -7.51
C PRO A 351 4.36 14.54 -7.61
N GLN A 352 5.70 14.59 -7.58
CA GLN A 352 6.56 13.41 -7.66
C GLN A 352 6.39 12.43 -6.48
N VAL A 353 5.84 12.90 -5.34
CA VAL A 353 5.57 12.08 -4.15
C VAL A 353 4.09 11.77 -4.07
N THR A 354 3.22 12.76 -4.27
CA THR A 354 1.76 12.58 -4.18
C THR A 354 1.20 11.70 -5.30
N ALA A 355 1.78 11.71 -6.50
CA ALA A 355 1.30 10.86 -7.60
C ALA A 355 1.55 9.36 -7.37
N VAL A 356 2.52 9.01 -6.52
CA VAL A 356 2.82 7.61 -6.18
C VAL A 356 2.03 7.16 -4.97
N LEU A 357 2.00 7.97 -3.92
CA LEU A 357 1.30 7.60 -2.69
C LEU A 357 -0.18 7.95 -2.79
N ASP A 358 -0.52 9.20 -3.07
CA ASP A 358 -1.88 9.73 -2.91
C ASP A 358 -2.78 9.57 -4.16
N SER A 359 -2.46 8.61 -5.05
CA SER A 359 -3.39 8.15 -6.07
C SER A 359 -4.52 7.31 -5.44
N GLU A 360 -5.62 7.09 -6.18
CA GLU A 360 -6.73 6.27 -5.69
C GLU A 360 -6.26 4.84 -5.38
N GLU A 361 -5.43 4.27 -6.27
CA GLU A 361 -4.80 2.97 -6.12
C GLU A 361 -3.85 2.95 -4.92
N GLY A 362 -2.96 3.94 -4.81
CA GLY A 362 -2.01 4.02 -3.71
C GLY A 362 -2.71 4.15 -2.35
N ILE A 363 -3.85 4.84 -2.27
CA ILE A 363 -4.67 4.92 -1.05
C ILE A 363 -5.32 3.56 -0.75
N LEU A 364 -5.90 2.91 -1.76
CA LEU A 364 -6.55 1.60 -1.65
C LEU A 364 -5.56 0.52 -1.19
N GLU A 365 -4.35 0.52 -1.73
CA GLU A 365 -3.28 -0.46 -1.45
C GLU A 365 -2.61 -0.23 -0.09
N THR A 366 -2.70 0.97 0.49
CA THR A 366 -1.97 1.35 1.72
C THR A 366 -2.14 0.36 2.88
N PRO A 367 -3.36 -0.13 3.20
CA PRO A 367 -3.56 -1.12 4.27
C PRO A 367 -2.93 -2.49 3.96
N TYR A 368 -2.65 -2.78 2.68
CA TYR A 368 -2.13 -4.05 2.19
C TYR A 368 -0.62 -4.03 1.94
N LEU A 369 0.04 -2.86 2.04
CA LEU A 369 1.49 -2.74 1.88
C LEU A 369 2.23 -3.65 2.87
N ASP A 370 3.05 -4.55 2.34
CA ASP A 370 3.79 -5.58 3.07
C ASP A 370 2.90 -6.47 3.98
N HIS A 371 1.60 -6.56 3.67
CA HIS A 371 0.67 -7.44 4.36
C HIS A 371 0.56 -8.78 3.62
N LEU A 372 1.03 -9.86 4.24
CA LEU A 372 0.95 -11.18 3.65
C LEU A 372 -0.51 -11.67 3.64
N GLN A 373 -0.98 -12.06 2.46
CA GLN A 373 -2.28 -12.68 2.25
C GLN A 373 -2.09 -14.04 1.58
N SER A 374 -2.86 -15.03 2.01
CA SER A 374 -2.91 -16.31 1.30
C SER A 374 -3.57 -16.09 -0.07
N PRO A 375 -2.96 -16.56 -1.18
CA PRO A 375 -3.63 -16.57 -2.47
C PRO A 375 -4.96 -17.31 -2.38
N LEU A 376 -5.97 -16.79 -3.08
CA LEU A 376 -7.28 -17.44 -3.13
C LEU A 376 -7.18 -18.79 -3.85
N GLN A 377 -8.10 -19.71 -3.53
CA GLN A 377 -8.20 -21.02 -4.17
C GLN A 377 -9.64 -21.29 -4.60
N PRO A 378 -10.18 -20.56 -5.61
CA PRO A 378 -11.61 -20.63 -5.94
C PRO A 378 -12.07 -22.00 -6.43
N LEU A 379 -11.16 -22.85 -6.92
CA LEU A 379 -11.48 -24.24 -7.27
C LEU A 379 -11.66 -25.13 -6.03
N GLY A 380 -10.81 -24.95 -5.01
CA GLY A 380 -10.87 -25.71 -3.76
C GLY A 380 -11.97 -25.23 -2.82
N ASP A 381 -12.15 -23.91 -2.73
CA ASP A 381 -13.05 -23.26 -1.79
C ASP A 381 -14.24 -22.60 -2.47
N HIS A 382 -15.28 -22.27 -1.70
CA HIS A 382 -16.35 -21.40 -2.16
C HIS A 382 -16.08 -19.99 -1.64
N LEU A 383 -15.89 -19.05 -2.57
CA LEU A 383 -15.61 -17.65 -2.20
C LEU A 383 -16.82 -17.00 -1.54
N GLU A 384 -16.53 -16.06 -0.63
CA GLU A 384 -17.53 -15.27 0.07
C GLU A 384 -18.11 -14.15 -0.81
N TYR A 385 -19.30 -13.66 -0.43
CA TYR A 385 -19.99 -12.59 -1.15
C TYR A 385 -19.14 -11.32 -1.29
N GLN A 386 -18.41 -10.91 -0.24
CA GLN A 386 -17.59 -9.70 -0.24
C GLN A 386 -16.37 -9.83 -1.17
N THR A 387 -15.87 -11.05 -1.39
CA THR A 387 -14.76 -11.32 -2.32
C THR A 387 -15.18 -11.00 -3.75
N TYR A 388 -16.34 -11.49 -4.19
CA TYR A 388 -16.89 -11.16 -5.51
C TYR A 388 -17.15 -9.65 -5.66
N GLU A 389 -17.66 -8.98 -4.62
CA GLU A 389 -17.90 -7.53 -4.66
C GLU A 389 -16.61 -6.74 -4.85
N THR A 390 -15.50 -7.23 -4.32
CA THR A 390 -14.19 -6.63 -4.54
C THR A 390 -13.74 -6.83 -5.98
N PHE A 391 -13.92 -8.03 -6.54
CA PHE A 391 -13.59 -8.30 -7.95
C PHE A 391 -14.39 -7.46 -8.93
N GLU A 392 -15.65 -7.15 -8.61
CA GLU A 392 -16.56 -6.39 -9.46
C GLU A 392 -16.24 -4.89 -9.51
N LYS A 393 -15.42 -4.40 -8.58
CA LYS A 393 -14.99 -3.00 -8.53
C LYS A 393 -13.88 -2.65 -9.53
N ASP A 394 -13.35 -3.61 -10.28
CA ASP A 394 -12.35 -3.35 -11.32
C ASP A 394 -13.02 -3.11 -12.69
N PRO A 395 -13.19 -1.85 -13.14
CA PRO A 395 -13.83 -1.55 -14.41
C PRO A 395 -12.95 -1.89 -15.62
N VAL A 396 -11.62 -1.89 -15.45
CA VAL A 396 -10.68 -2.12 -16.56
C VAL A 396 -10.72 -3.58 -16.95
N LYS A 397 -10.76 -4.49 -15.97
CA LYS A 397 -10.88 -5.93 -16.19
C LYS A 397 -12.08 -6.26 -17.08
N TYR A 398 -13.29 -5.90 -16.65
CA TYR A 398 -14.50 -6.28 -17.39
C TYR A 398 -14.63 -5.58 -18.75
N LYS A 399 -14.16 -4.33 -18.88
CA LYS A 399 -14.09 -3.66 -20.18
C LYS A 399 -13.22 -4.45 -21.17
N ASN A 400 -12.03 -4.90 -20.74
CA ASN A 400 -11.14 -5.68 -21.61
C ASN A 400 -11.76 -7.02 -22.02
N TYR A 401 -12.47 -7.70 -21.11
CA TYR A 401 -13.25 -8.90 -21.47
C TYR A 401 -14.36 -8.59 -22.49
N GLY A 402 -15.14 -7.52 -22.28
CA GLY A 402 -16.19 -7.12 -23.21
C GLY A 402 -15.66 -6.79 -24.61
N ASP A 403 -14.50 -6.13 -24.69
CA ASP A 403 -13.80 -5.83 -25.95
C ASP A 403 -13.26 -7.10 -26.62
N ALA A 404 -12.63 -8.01 -25.86
CA ALA A 404 -12.17 -9.29 -26.39
C ALA A 404 -13.31 -10.17 -26.93
N ILE A 405 -14.45 -10.23 -26.22
CA ILE A 405 -15.64 -10.95 -26.69
C ILE A 405 -16.16 -10.32 -27.99
N ALA A 406 -16.25 -8.99 -28.06
CA ALA A 406 -16.72 -8.31 -29.27
C ALA A 406 -15.83 -8.60 -30.50
N TYR A 407 -14.50 -8.56 -30.36
CA TYR A 407 -13.60 -8.92 -31.46
C TYR A 407 -13.77 -10.39 -31.89
N ALA A 408 -13.88 -11.32 -30.94
CA ALA A 408 -14.11 -12.73 -31.26
C ALA A 408 -15.46 -12.97 -31.98
N LEU A 409 -16.48 -12.17 -31.65
CA LEU A 409 -17.79 -12.16 -32.33
C LEU A 409 -17.69 -11.62 -33.76
N GLU A 410 -16.90 -10.57 -33.98
CA GLU A 410 -16.69 -9.99 -35.29
C GLU A 410 -15.99 -10.96 -36.23
N ASP A 411 -14.89 -11.55 -35.79
CA ASP A 411 -14.15 -12.57 -36.54
C ASP A 411 -15.04 -13.78 -36.85
N GLY A 412 -15.85 -14.23 -35.88
CA GLY A 412 -16.72 -15.40 -36.07
C GLY A 412 -17.81 -15.22 -37.11
N ILE A 413 -18.34 -14.01 -37.29
CA ILE A 413 -19.28 -13.72 -38.38
C ILE A 413 -18.58 -13.62 -39.73
N GLN A 414 -17.38 -13.05 -39.78
CA GLN A 414 -16.60 -12.97 -41.02
C GLN A 414 -16.26 -14.36 -41.54
N ASP A 415 -15.90 -15.27 -40.63
CA ASP A 415 -15.59 -16.68 -40.91
C ASP A 415 -16.84 -17.53 -41.18
N GLY A 416 -18.06 -17.01 -40.97
CA GLY A 416 -19.30 -17.76 -41.11
C GLY A 416 -19.47 -18.89 -40.08
N ARG A 417 -18.90 -18.74 -38.87
CA ARG A 417 -18.93 -19.76 -37.80
C ARG A 417 -20.29 -19.93 -37.15
N TYR A 418 -21.12 -18.88 -37.17
CA TYR A 418 -22.37 -18.86 -36.41
C TYR A 418 -23.56 -19.37 -37.20
N LYS A 419 -24.48 -20.01 -36.48
CA LYS A 419 -25.64 -20.68 -37.06
C LYS A 419 -26.67 -19.63 -37.50
N PHE A 420 -27.10 -19.66 -38.75
CA PHE A 420 -28.26 -18.89 -39.18
C PHE A 420 -29.53 -19.41 -38.49
N VAL A 421 -30.29 -18.52 -37.85
CA VAL A 421 -31.51 -18.87 -37.09
C VAL A 421 -32.79 -18.24 -37.62
N GLY A 422 -32.69 -17.32 -38.58
CA GLY A 422 -33.87 -16.79 -39.26
C GLY A 422 -33.68 -15.38 -39.81
N SER A 423 -34.72 -14.90 -40.48
CA SER A 423 -34.76 -13.59 -41.09
C SER A 423 -35.92 -12.77 -40.50
N ALA A 424 -35.66 -11.51 -40.16
CA ALA A 424 -36.66 -10.61 -39.59
C ALA A 424 -36.81 -9.32 -40.39
N ARG A 425 -37.99 -8.71 -40.31
CA ARG A 425 -38.25 -7.35 -40.80
C ARG A 425 -38.80 -6.52 -39.65
N THR A 426 -38.04 -5.53 -39.19
CA THR A 426 -38.37 -4.74 -38.00
C THR A 426 -38.00 -3.28 -38.19
N SER A 427 -38.46 -2.39 -37.31
CA SER A 427 -38.10 -0.97 -37.36
C SER A 427 -36.86 -0.66 -36.53
N ARG A 428 -36.12 0.40 -36.91
CA ARG A 428 -35.01 0.91 -36.10
C ARG A 428 -35.45 1.28 -34.68
N GLY A 429 -36.65 1.82 -34.50
CA GLY A 429 -37.18 2.12 -33.16
C GLY A 429 -37.37 0.88 -32.28
N GLN A 430 -37.77 -0.26 -32.87
CA GLN A 430 -37.86 -1.52 -32.12
C GLN A 430 -36.46 -2.07 -31.79
N LEU A 431 -35.50 -1.98 -32.70
CA LEU A 431 -34.11 -2.38 -32.46
C LEU A 431 -33.46 -1.55 -31.34
N LYS A 432 -33.67 -0.23 -31.32
CA LYS A 432 -33.19 0.64 -30.23
C LYS A 432 -33.67 0.17 -28.86
N LYS A 433 -34.94 -0.23 -28.75
CA LYS A 433 -35.50 -0.77 -27.49
C LYS A 433 -34.81 -2.06 -27.07
N LEU A 434 -34.59 -2.99 -28.00
CA LEU A 434 -33.92 -4.27 -27.72
C LEU A 434 -32.46 -4.06 -27.29
N VAL A 435 -31.74 -3.16 -27.96
CA VAL A 435 -30.35 -2.81 -27.64
C VAL A 435 -30.25 -2.17 -26.26
N HIS A 436 -31.13 -1.20 -25.97
CA HIS A 436 -31.19 -0.54 -24.67
C HIS A 436 -31.48 -1.53 -23.54
N GLN A 437 -32.49 -2.40 -23.71
CA GLN A 437 -32.80 -3.45 -22.74
C GLN A 437 -31.62 -4.39 -22.51
N SER A 438 -30.87 -4.73 -23.56
CA SER A 438 -29.73 -5.64 -23.46
C SER A 438 -28.53 -5.00 -22.75
N GLN A 439 -28.27 -3.71 -22.96
CA GLN A 439 -27.12 -3.01 -22.37
C GLN A 439 -27.39 -2.49 -20.95
N PHE A 440 -28.62 -2.03 -20.66
CA PHE A 440 -28.96 -1.29 -19.44
C PHE A 440 -30.10 -1.89 -18.61
N GLY A 441 -30.74 -2.97 -19.07
CA GLY A 441 -31.92 -3.54 -18.40
C GLY A 441 -33.12 -2.57 -18.39
N ASP A 442 -34.00 -2.73 -17.40
CA ASP A 442 -35.24 -1.92 -17.28
C ASP A 442 -35.02 -0.52 -16.68
N ASN A 443 -33.88 -0.26 -16.05
CA ASN A 443 -33.62 0.97 -15.25
C ASN A 443 -32.61 1.94 -15.89
N GLY A 444 -32.21 1.72 -17.15
CA GLY A 444 -31.28 2.62 -17.86
C GLY A 444 -31.90 3.96 -18.25
N LEU A 445 -31.17 5.05 -18.05
CA LEU A 445 -31.46 6.34 -18.69
C LEU A 445 -31.05 6.26 -20.17
N PHE A 446 -31.89 6.76 -21.07
CA PHE A 446 -31.68 6.70 -22.54
C PHE A 446 -30.50 7.52 -23.08
N ASP A 447 -29.75 8.20 -22.20
CA ASP A 447 -28.60 9.04 -22.54
C ASP A 447 -27.30 8.35 -22.14
N ASP A 448 -26.79 7.43 -22.98
CA ASP A 448 -25.37 7.38 -23.39
C ASP A 448 -25.01 6.08 -24.18
N VAL A 449 -24.57 6.30 -25.44
CA VAL A 449 -23.64 5.51 -26.29
C VAL A 449 -24.06 4.10 -26.81
N ASP A 450 -23.67 3.81 -28.07
CA ASP A 450 -23.89 2.58 -28.88
C ASP A 450 -25.33 2.23 -29.28
N VAL A 451 -26.08 3.25 -29.74
CA VAL A 451 -27.47 3.11 -30.19
C VAL A 451 -27.55 2.84 -31.69
N VAL A 452 -28.54 2.06 -32.12
CA VAL A 452 -28.95 1.98 -33.54
C VAL A 452 -29.29 3.39 -34.04
N VAL A 453 -28.52 3.94 -34.97
CA VAL A 453 -28.67 5.32 -35.49
C VAL A 453 -29.70 5.32 -36.62
N GLY A 454 -30.64 6.28 -36.61
CA GLY A 454 -31.64 6.44 -37.67
C GLY A 454 -33.02 6.85 -37.15
N THR A 455 -33.98 7.00 -38.07
CA THR A 455 -35.37 7.37 -37.74
C THR A 455 -36.17 6.14 -37.30
N ASP A 456 -37.00 6.27 -36.25
CA ASP A 456 -37.65 5.11 -35.60
C ASP A 456 -38.61 4.33 -36.51
N GLY A 457 -39.08 4.93 -37.60
CA GLY A 457 -39.96 4.31 -38.59
C GLY A 457 -39.23 3.63 -39.75
N GLU A 458 -37.91 3.73 -39.84
CA GLU A 458 -37.12 3.08 -40.90
C GLU A 458 -37.13 1.55 -40.70
N ILE A 459 -37.52 0.84 -41.76
CA ILE A 459 -37.58 -0.63 -41.76
C ILE A 459 -36.23 -1.21 -42.14
N VAL A 460 -35.81 -2.21 -41.38
CA VAL A 460 -34.56 -2.93 -41.56
C VAL A 460 -34.86 -4.42 -41.75
N ASP A 461 -34.29 -4.98 -42.81
CA ASP A 461 -34.33 -6.40 -43.13
C ASP A 461 -33.04 -7.06 -42.61
N LEU A 462 -33.19 -8.05 -41.72
CA LEU A 462 -32.09 -8.66 -40.96
C LEU A 462 -31.99 -10.17 -41.17
N ASP A 463 -30.77 -10.69 -41.26
CA ASP A 463 -30.44 -12.10 -41.10
C ASP A 463 -29.78 -12.32 -39.73
N ILE A 464 -30.35 -13.23 -38.96
CA ILE A 464 -30.02 -13.43 -37.56
C ILE A 464 -29.17 -14.69 -37.42
N PHE A 465 -28.03 -14.53 -36.76
CA PHE A 465 -27.09 -15.60 -36.48
C PHE A 465 -26.97 -15.80 -34.98
N GLU A 466 -26.94 -17.06 -34.54
CA GLU A 466 -26.80 -17.41 -33.13
C GLU A 466 -25.38 -17.87 -32.81
N VAL A 467 -24.83 -17.30 -31.74
CA VAL A 467 -23.53 -17.65 -31.16
C VAL A 467 -23.73 -18.26 -29.79
N THR A 468 -23.05 -19.38 -29.50
CA THR A 468 -23.06 -20.00 -28.17
C THR A 468 -21.80 -19.63 -27.39
N ILE A 469 -21.96 -18.88 -26.30
CA ILE A 469 -20.88 -18.40 -25.43
C ILE A 469 -20.96 -19.10 -24.08
N LEU A 470 -19.91 -19.81 -23.68
CA LEU A 470 -19.82 -20.41 -22.34
C LEU A 470 -19.01 -19.47 -21.45
N VAL A 471 -19.62 -18.99 -20.38
CA VAL A 471 -18.90 -18.29 -19.31
C VAL A 471 -18.65 -19.32 -18.22
N VAL A 472 -17.41 -19.80 -18.10
CA VAL A 472 -17.04 -20.86 -17.14
C VAL A 472 -16.35 -20.25 -15.92
N GLY A 473 -16.87 -20.55 -14.73
CA GLY A 473 -16.55 -19.79 -13.52
C GLY A 473 -17.28 -18.44 -13.52
N ALA A 474 -18.60 -18.46 -13.75
CA ALA A 474 -19.39 -17.25 -13.96
C ALA A 474 -19.47 -16.32 -12.72
N GLY A 475 -19.17 -16.82 -11.52
CA GLY A 475 -19.25 -16.07 -10.28
C GLY A 475 -20.64 -15.46 -10.11
N ARG A 476 -20.71 -14.15 -9.87
CA ARG A 476 -21.98 -13.41 -9.77
C ARG A 476 -22.45 -12.79 -11.10
N GLY A 477 -21.83 -13.17 -12.22
CA GLY A 477 -22.27 -12.83 -13.56
C GLY A 477 -21.71 -11.54 -14.22
N PRO A 478 -20.63 -10.88 -13.76
CA PRO A 478 -20.14 -9.70 -14.48
C PRO A 478 -19.69 -10.03 -15.90
N LEU A 479 -19.00 -11.17 -16.12
CA LEU A 479 -18.64 -11.63 -17.47
C LEU A 479 -19.84 -12.07 -18.32
N VAL A 480 -20.90 -12.56 -17.68
CA VAL A 480 -22.18 -12.85 -18.37
C VAL A 480 -22.76 -11.54 -18.90
N ASN A 481 -22.77 -10.48 -18.09
CA ASN A 481 -23.23 -9.16 -18.51
C ASN A 481 -22.37 -8.58 -19.64
N GLU A 482 -21.05 -8.72 -19.57
CA GLU A 482 -20.16 -8.27 -20.65
C GLU A 482 -20.39 -9.04 -21.95
N ALA A 483 -20.66 -10.35 -21.89
CA ALA A 483 -21.03 -11.13 -23.07
C ALA A 483 -22.36 -10.65 -23.69
N ILE A 484 -23.39 -10.35 -22.87
CA ILE A 484 -24.66 -9.79 -23.33
C ILE A 484 -24.45 -8.45 -24.05
N LYS A 485 -23.67 -7.54 -23.42
CA LYS A 485 -23.36 -6.22 -23.97
C LYS A 485 -22.57 -6.33 -25.28
N ALA A 486 -21.59 -7.22 -25.35
CA ALA A 486 -20.78 -7.43 -26.55
C ALA A 486 -21.63 -7.89 -27.74
N VAL A 487 -22.54 -8.87 -27.53
CA VAL A 487 -23.50 -9.32 -28.56
C VAL A 487 -24.37 -8.16 -29.06
N SER A 488 -24.90 -7.36 -28.15
CA SER A 488 -25.73 -6.19 -28.48
C SER A 488 -24.94 -5.13 -29.25
N ARG A 489 -23.73 -4.80 -28.80
CA ARG A 489 -22.84 -3.78 -29.39
C ARG A 489 -22.43 -4.16 -30.81
N VAL A 490 -21.92 -5.38 -31.01
CA VAL A 490 -21.49 -5.87 -32.33
C VAL A 490 -22.67 -5.90 -33.31
N SER A 491 -23.82 -6.41 -32.88
CA SER A 491 -25.04 -6.41 -33.71
C SER A 491 -25.46 -4.99 -34.10
N SER A 492 -25.41 -4.05 -33.16
CA SER A 492 -25.80 -2.65 -33.39
C SER A 492 -24.87 -1.96 -34.38
N SER A 493 -23.57 -2.24 -34.31
CA SER A 493 -22.56 -1.73 -35.26
C SER A 493 -22.91 -2.10 -36.70
N TRP A 494 -23.18 -3.39 -36.97
CA TRP A 494 -23.55 -3.87 -38.31
C TRP A 494 -24.92 -3.36 -38.79
N ILE A 495 -25.87 -3.17 -37.86
CA ILE A 495 -27.16 -2.56 -38.17
C ILE A 495 -27.00 -1.09 -38.61
N ASN A 496 -25.92 -0.42 -38.18
CA ASN A 496 -25.64 0.98 -38.47
C ASN A 496 -24.80 1.22 -39.73
N GLU A 497 -24.04 0.23 -40.23
CA GLU A 497 -23.15 0.39 -41.39
C GLU A 497 -23.86 0.97 -42.63
N ALA A 498 -23.17 1.82 -43.40
CA ALA A 498 -23.73 2.44 -44.60
C ALA A 498 -23.97 1.38 -45.68
N PHE A 499 -25.16 1.35 -46.26
CA PHE A 499 -25.60 0.25 -47.11
C PHE A 499 -25.77 0.69 -48.58
N SER A 500 -25.19 -0.07 -49.51
CA SER A 500 -25.38 0.10 -50.96
C SER A 500 -25.97 -1.18 -51.57
N GLY A 501 -27.29 -1.28 -51.71
CA GLY A 501 -27.92 -2.39 -52.45
C GLY A 501 -29.20 -2.94 -51.84
N SER A 502 -29.42 -4.26 -52.02
CA SER A 502 -30.62 -5.02 -51.63
C SER A 502 -30.35 -6.20 -50.68
N GLU A 503 -29.12 -6.37 -50.19
CA GLU A 503 -28.76 -7.40 -49.20
C GLU A 503 -29.33 -7.13 -47.80
N ARG A 504 -29.51 -8.19 -47.03
CA ARG A 504 -30.04 -8.16 -45.66
C ARG A 504 -28.89 -7.90 -44.69
N ARG A 505 -29.13 -7.09 -43.65
CA ARG A 505 -28.11 -6.79 -42.63
C ARG A 505 -27.92 -7.98 -41.70
N LYS A 506 -26.71 -8.21 -41.20
CA LYS A 506 -26.46 -9.28 -40.22
C LYS A 506 -26.72 -8.78 -38.80
N ALA A 507 -27.22 -9.65 -37.94
CA ALA A 507 -27.34 -9.41 -36.50
C ALA A 507 -27.07 -10.69 -35.70
N LEU A 508 -26.60 -10.55 -34.46
CA LEU A 508 -26.39 -11.67 -33.55
C LEU A 508 -27.54 -11.84 -32.57
N ARG A 509 -27.65 -13.08 -32.11
CA ARG A 509 -28.37 -13.50 -30.93
C ARG A 509 -27.43 -14.32 -30.06
N GLY A 510 -27.32 -13.98 -28.78
CA GLY A 510 -26.48 -14.71 -27.83
C GLY A 510 -27.22 -15.89 -27.20
N ASN A 511 -26.64 -17.09 -27.27
CA ASN A 511 -26.97 -18.20 -26.39
C ASN A 511 -25.86 -18.34 -25.34
N ILE A 512 -26.06 -17.77 -24.16
CA ILE A 512 -25.01 -17.68 -23.14
C ILE A 512 -25.25 -18.76 -22.09
N ILE A 513 -24.22 -19.54 -21.75
CA ILE A 513 -24.28 -20.58 -20.73
C ILE A 513 -23.32 -20.22 -19.61
N ALA A 514 -23.88 -19.81 -18.47
CA ALA A 514 -23.13 -19.43 -17.27
C ALA A 514 -22.91 -20.67 -16.40
N VAL A 515 -21.71 -21.24 -16.46
CA VAL A 515 -21.31 -22.43 -15.68
C VAL A 515 -20.62 -21.97 -14.40
N GLU A 516 -21.16 -22.36 -13.25
CA GLU A 516 -20.60 -22.04 -11.94
C GLU A 516 -20.71 -23.28 -11.04
N LYS A 517 -19.70 -23.51 -10.19
CA LYS A 517 -19.68 -24.64 -9.25
C LYS A 517 -20.12 -24.23 -7.83
N ASN A 518 -19.92 -22.98 -7.45
CA ASN A 518 -20.26 -22.44 -6.13
C ASN A 518 -21.79 -22.30 -5.97
N PRO A 519 -22.43 -23.09 -5.09
CA PRO A 519 -23.90 -23.05 -4.90
C PRO A 519 -24.44 -21.66 -4.55
N SER A 520 -23.70 -20.88 -3.77
CA SER A 520 -24.12 -19.53 -3.36
C SER A 520 -24.12 -18.55 -4.54
N ALA A 521 -23.13 -18.66 -5.42
CA ALA A 521 -23.06 -17.85 -6.63
C ALA A 521 -24.13 -18.27 -7.66
N ILE A 522 -24.41 -19.58 -7.77
CA ILE A 522 -25.50 -20.10 -8.61
C ILE A 522 -26.85 -19.51 -8.21
N LEU A 523 -27.18 -19.46 -6.90
CA LEU A 523 -28.43 -18.84 -6.42
C LEU A 523 -28.52 -17.37 -6.82
N TYR A 524 -27.41 -16.64 -6.76
CA TYR A 524 -27.34 -15.25 -7.18
C TYR A 524 -27.58 -15.10 -8.70
N LEU A 525 -26.93 -15.92 -9.52
CA LEU A 525 -27.13 -15.95 -10.97
C LEU A 525 -28.58 -16.31 -11.35
N GLN A 526 -29.21 -17.22 -10.61
CA GLN A 526 -30.62 -17.57 -10.81
C GLN A 526 -31.56 -16.39 -10.49
N SER A 527 -31.28 -15.63 -9.43
CA SER A 527 -32.01 -14.40 -9.10
C SER A 527 -31.80 -13.32 -10.18
N LEU A 528 -30.57 -13.17 -10.68
CA LEU A 528 -30.32 -12.26 -11.80
C LEU A 528 -31.11 -12.67 -13.05
N LYS A 529 -31.14 -13.98 -13.36
CA LYS A 529 -31.92 -14.48 -14.49
C LYS A 529 -33.43 -14.22 -14.32
N SER A 530 -33.99 -14.32 -13.11
CA SER A 530 -35.41 -14.05 -12.89
C SER A 530 -35.76 -12.57 -13.03
N ASP A 531 -34.87 -11.70 -12.56
CA ASP A 531 -35.20 -10.29 -12.37
C ASP A 531 -34.69 -9.38 -13.50
N ASN A 532 -33.59 -9.76 -14.16
CA ASN A 532 -32.97 -8.96 -15.21
C ASN A 532 -33.45 -9.38 -16.60
N VAL A 533 -34.25 -8.54 -17.25
CA VAL A 533 -34.79 -8.77 -18.58
C VAL A 533 -33.69 -9.00 -19.64
N SER A 534 -32.51 -8.39 -19.48
CA SER A 534 -31.42 -8.54 -20.45
C SER A 534 -30.88 -9.98 -20.56
N TRP A 535 -31.20 -10.84 -19.59
CA TRP A 535 -30.77 -12.25 -19.55
C TRP A 535 -31.73 -13.21 -20.25
N ASN A 536 -32.89 -12.75 -20.70
CA ASN A 536 -34.01 -13.62 -21.12
C ASN A 536 -34.34 -13.56 -22.61
N GLY A 537 -33.50 -12.91 -23.41
CA GLY A 537 -33.66 -12.80 -24.85
C GLY A 537 -35.01 -12.18 -25.25
N GLY A 538 -35.53 -12.58 -26.41
CA GLY A 538 -36.86 -12.21 -26.87
C GLY A 538 -37.20 -12.86 -28.20
N GLU A 539 -38.41 -12.58 -28.69
CA GLU A 539 -38.88 -12.98 -30.02
C GLU A 539 -39.46 -11.77 -30.75
N ILE A 540 -39.31 -11.74 -32.07
CA ILE A 540 -39.94 -10.76 -32.95
C ILE A 540 -40.63 -11.46 -34.13
N ASN A 541 -41.49 -10.72 -34.83
CA ASN A 541 -42.13 -11.24 -36.04
C ASN A 541 -41.09 -11.48 -37.14
N GLY A 542 -41.09 -12.69 -37.69
CA GLY A 542 -40.27 -13.08 -38.84
C GLY A 542 -40.83 -12.55 -40.17
N SER A 543 -40.23 -12.98 -41.27
CA SER A 543 -40.67 -12.61 -42.63
C SER A 543 -42.00 -13.28 -43.06
N GLY A 544 -42.42 -14.36 -42.39
CA GLY A 544 -43.68 -15.07 -42.64
C GLY A 544 -44.84 -14.57 -41.77
N LYS A 545 -46.07 -14.71 -42.25
CA LYS A 545 -47.28 -14.42 -41.46
C LYS A 545 -47.38 -15.49 -40.35
N ASP A 546 -47.36 -15.06 -39.08
CA ASP A 546 -47.33 -15.89 -37.86
C ASP A 546 -46.02 -16.63 -37.56
N ASP A 547 -44.92 -16.28 -38.24
CA ASP A 547 -43.58 -16.81 -37.92
C ASP A 547 -42.92 -15.95 -36.85
N LYS A 548 -42.45 -16.55 -35.76
CA LYS A 548 -41.67 -15.85 -34.72
C LYS A 548 -40.22 -16.30 -34.79
N VAL A 549 -39.33 -15.33 -34.84
CA VAL A 549 -37.88 -15.56 -34.84
C VAL A 549 -37.27 -14.92 -33.60
N ALA A 550 -36.09 -15.41 -33.21
CA ALA A 550 -35.38 -14.86 -32.07
C ALA A 550 -35.09 -13.37 -32.26
N ALA A 551 -35.19 -12.60 -31.17
CA ALA A 551 -34.93 -11.17 -31.21
C ALA A 551 -33.43 -10.90 -31.43
N PRO A 552 -33.07 -10.11 -32.48
CA PRO A 552 -31.68 -9.72 -32.71
C PRO A 552 -31.18 -8.79 -31.60
N CYS A 553 -29.86 -8.69 -31.45
CA CYS A 553 -29.17 -7.91 -30.41
C CYS A 553 -29.42 -8.37 -28.96
N THR A 554 -30.23 -9.41 -28.75
CA THR A 554 -30.54 -9.93 -27.41
C THR A 554 -29.77 -11.21 -27.10
N SER A 555 -29.70 -11.57 -25.82
CA SER A 555 -29.08 -12.79 -25.35
C SER A 555 -29.98 -13.55 -24.39
N ASN A 556 -30.01 -14.88 -24.52
CA ASN A 556 -30.66 -15.76 -23.55
C ASN A 556 -29.59 -16.48 -22.73
N VAL A 557 -29.63 -16.32 -21.41
CA VAL A 557 -28.69 -16.91 -20.47
C VAL A 557 -29.26 -18.19 -19.87
N THR A 558 -28.50 -19.27 -19.85
CA THR A 558 -28.79 -20.49 -19.10
C THR A 558 -27.79 -20.63 -17.96
N VAL A 559 -28.27 -20.67 -16.72
CA VAL A 559 -27.40 -20.87 -15.54
C VAL A 559 -27.27 -22.37 -15.28
N VAL A 560 -26.03 -22.83 -15.21
CA VAL A 560 -25.67 -24.23 -15.02
C VAL A 560 -24.83 -24.36 -13.75
N GLY A 561 -25.37 -25.10 -12.78
CA GLY A 561 -24.70 -25.36 -11.51
C GLY A 561 -23.85 -26.63 -11.54
N CYS A 562 -22.62 -26.54 -12.01
CA CYS A 562 -21.69 -27.68 -11.99
C CYS A 562 -20.22 -27.26 -12.12
N ASP A 563 -19.33 -28.19 -11.81
CA ASP A 563 -17.92 -28.11 -12.19
C ASP A 563 -17.78 -28.29 -13.72
N MET A 564 -17.15 -27.31 -14.38
CA MET A 564 -16.95 -27.31 -15.83
C MET A 564 -16.22 -28.55 -16.36
N ARG A 565 -15.41 -29.19 -15.51
CA ARG A 565 -14.60 -30.37 -15.84
C ARG A 565 -15.38 -31.69 -15.85
N ARG A 566 -16.69 -31.66 -15.55
CA ARG A 566 -17.49 -32.89 -15.37
C ARG A 566 -18.75 -33.00 -16.22
N ALA A 567 -19.12 -31.96 -16.98
CA ALA A 567 -20.35 -31.88 -17.78
C ALA A 567 -21.55 -32.61 -17.14
N ALA A 568 -21.74 -32.44 -15.83
CA ALA A 568 -22.65 -33.28 -15.05
C ALA A 568 -24.11 -32.87 -15.22
N ASP A 569 -24.34 -31.60 -15.55
CA ASP A 569 -25.63 -30.99 -15.80
C ASP A 569 -26.27 -31.49 -17.10
N SER A 570 -27.61 -31.56 -17.15
CA SER A 570 -28.34 -32.05 -18.32
C SER A 570 -28.14 -31.18 -19.57
N VAL A 571 -27.99 -29.86 -19.41
CA VAL A 571 -27.72 -28.94 -20.52
C VAL A 571 -26.36 -29.25 -21.14
N LEU A 572 -25.32 -29.42 -20.31
CA LEU A 572 -23.98 -29.73 -20.79
C LEU A 572 -23.92 -31.12 -21.44
N LYS A 573 -24.56 -32.14 -20.85
CA LYS A 573 -24.67 -33.47 -21.47
C LYS A 573 -25.31 -33.40 -22.85
N TYR A 574 -26.39 -32.63 -22.99
CA TYR A 574 -27.04 -32.42 -24.26
C TYR A 574 -26.12 -31.75 -25.28
N MET A 575 -25.30 -30.77 -24.88
CA MET A 575 -24.29 -30.17 -25.77
C MET A 575 -23.19 -31.16 -26.20
N VAL A 576 -22.75 -32.04 -25.30
CA VAL A 576 -21.78 -33.09 -25.63
C VAL A 576 -22.33 -34.01 -26.72
N GLU A 577 -23.61 -34.39 -26.63
CA GLU A 577 -24.31 -35.23 -27.61
C GLU A 577 -24.62 -34.49 -28.92
N ASN A 578 -24.64 -33.16 -28.91
CA ASN A 578 -25.01 -32.31 -30.05
C ASN A 578 -23.90 -31.30 -30.39
N PRO A 579 -22.86 -31.71 -31.17
CA PRO A 579 -21.69 -30.88 -31.44
C PRO A 579 -21.96 -29.48 -31.99
N ASN A 580 -23.05 -29.30 -32.75
CA ASN A 580 -23.45 -28.01 -33.31
C ASN A 580 -23.87 -26.98 -32.24
N LEU A 581 -24.21 -27.44 -31.03
CA LEU A 581 -24.65 -26.61 -29.90
C LEU A 581 -23.54 -26.39 -28.86
N ARG A 582 -22.34 -26.93 -29.08
CA ARG A 582 -21.18 -26.69 -28.23
C ARG A 582 -20.72 -25.23 -28.31
N GLY A 583 -19.86 -24.82 -27.38
CA GLY A 583 -19.34 -23.46 -27.31
C GLY A 583 -18.60 -23.01 -28.57
N ASP A 584 -19.04 -21.90 -29.16
CA ASP A 584 -18.29 -21.15 -30.16
C ASP A 584 -17.19 -20.31 -29.51
N ILE A 585 -17.48 -19.80 -28.32
CA ILE A 585 -16.56 -19.01 -27.49
C ILE A 585 -16.66 -19.54 -26.06
N VAL A 586 -15.52 -19.71 -25.39
CA VAL A 586 -15.44 -19.90 -23.94
C VAL A 586 -14.73 -18.71 -23.32
N VAL A 587 -15.31 -18.18 -22.25
CA VAL A 587 -14.79 -17.04 -21.49
C VAL A 587 -14.61 -17.48 -20.05
N SER A 588 -13.45 -17.19 -19.47
CA SER A 588 -13.12 -17.53 -18.10
C SER A 588 -12.27 -16.44 -17.47
N GLU A 589 -12.42 -16.19 -16.17
CA GLU A 589 -11.45 -15.42 -15.39
C GLU A 589 -11.12 -16.27 -14.16
N LEU A 590 -10.09 -17.09 -14.31
CA LEU A 590 -9.64 -18.10 -13.35
C LEU A 590 -8.16 -17.89 -12.99
N LEU A 591 -7.67 -16.65 -13.14
CA LEU A 591 -6.27 -16.31 -13.04
C LEU A 591 -5.95 -15.83 -11.63
N GLY A 592 -4.96 -16.48 -11.02
CA GLY A 592 -4.36 -15.94 -9.80
C GLY A 592 -3.30 -14.89 -10.12
N SER A 593 -2.73 -14.28 -9.08
CA SER A 593 -1.65 -13.30 -9.23
C SER A 593 -0.39 -13.83 -9.92
N PHE A 594 -0.21 -15.15 -10.00
CA PHE A 594 0.87 -15.84 -10.70
C PHE A 594 0.38 -16.54 -11.98
N GLY A 595 -0.79 -16.16 -12.51
CA GLY A 595 -1.40 -16.78 -13.67
C GLY A 595 -2.11 -18.09 -13.31
N ASP A 596 -1.39 -19.21 -13.35
CA ASP A 596 -1.95 -20.57 -13.22
C ASP A 596 -2.18 -21.04 -11.78
N ASN A 597 -1.80 -20.25 -10.76
CA ASN A 597 -1.89 -20.67 -9.35
C ASN A 597 -3.33 -20.81 -8.80
N GLU A 598 -4.35 -20.54 -9.61
CA GLU A 598 -5.77 -20.83 -9.35
C GLU A 598 -6.33 -21.96 -10.22
N LEU A 599 -5.44 -22.72 -10.88
CA LEU A 599 -5.73 -23.93 -11.66
C LEU A 599 -6.58 -23.67 -12.92
N SER A 600 -6.39 -22.50 -13.56
CA SER A 600 -6.99 -22.18 -14.86
C SER A 600 -6.69 -23.26 -15.93
N PRO A 601 -5.43 -23.73 -16.09
CA PRO A 601 -5.13 -24.77 -17.08
C PRO A 601 -5.94 -26.05 -16.87
N GLU A 602 -5.97 -26.60 -15.65
CA GLU A 602 -6.71 -27.83 -15.36
C GLU A 602 -8.23 -27.68 -15.50
N CYS A 603 -8.75 -26.47 -15.24
CA CYS A 603 -10.17 -26.16 -15.43
C CYS A 603 -10.55 -26.14 -16.91
N LEU A 604 -9.79 -25.42 -17.74
CA LEU A 604 -10.06 -25.26 -19.16
C LEU A 604 -9.75 -26.54 -19.95
N ASP A 605 -8.68 -27.27 -19.60
CA ASP A 605 -8.39 -28.60 -20.15
C ASP A 605 -9.54 -29.56 -19.86
N GLY A 606 -10.10 -29.52 -18.65
CA GLY A 606 -11.27 -30.32 -18.30
C GLY A 606 -12.52 -29.93 -19.08
N ALA A 607 -12.78 -28.63 -19.27
CA ALA A 607 -13.88 -28.16 -20.10
C ALA A 607 -13.75 -28.63 -21.56
N GLN A 608 -12.53 -28.55 -22.13
CA GLN A 608 -12.26 -29.07 -23.47
C GLN A 608 -12.42 -30.60 -23.54
N ALA A 609 -11.84 -31.33 -22.59
CA ALA A 609 -11.91 -32.80 -22.54
C ALA A 609 -13.33 -33.34 -22.34
N CYS A 610 -14.20 -32.59 -21.65
CA CYS A 610 -15.63 -32.91 -21.53
C CYS A 610 -16.40 -32.80 -22.85
N GLY A 611 -15.85 -32.15 -23.87
CA GLY A 611 -16.49 -32.01 -25.17
C GLY A 611 -17.65 -31.01 -25.19
N ILE A 612 -17.63 -29.99 -24.32
CA ILE A 612 -18.62 -28.90 -24.33
C ILE A 612 -18.23 -27.74 -25.26
N LEU A 613 -17.02 -27.79 -25.84
CA LEU A 613 -16.47 -26.80 -26.77
C LEU A 613 -16.43 -27.34 -28.20
N LYS A 614 -16.60 -26.47 -29.21
CA LYS A 614 -16.36 -26.83 -30.62
C LYS A 614 -14.85 -26.93 -30.90
N ASP A 615 -14.47 -27.67 -31.94
CA ASP A 615 -13.06 -27.83 -32.33
C ASP A 615 -12.39 -26.49 -32.74
N ASN A 616 -13.19 -25.53 -33.22
CA ASN A 616 -12.79 -24.17 -33.56
C ASN A 616 -13.25 -23.13 -32.52
N CYS A 617 -13.48 -23.56 -31.28
CA CYS A 617 -13.87 -22.67 -30.18
C CYS A 617 -12.74 -21.67 -29.88
N VAL A 618 -13.11 -20.40 -29.69
CA VAL A 618 -12.17 -19.36 -29.23
C VAL A 618 -12.22 -19.33 -27.70
N SER A 619 -11.06 -19.47 -27.06
CA SER A 619 -10.91 -19.30 -25.61
C SER A 619 -10.43 -17.89 -25.28
N ILE A 620 -11.18 -17.17 -24.45
CA ILE A 620 -10.86 -15.81 -23.98
C ILE A 620 -10.49 -15.91 -22.49
N PRO A 621 -9.22 -15.69 -22.13
CA PRO A 621 -8.71 -15.83 -20.77
C PRO A 621 -8.92 -14.60 -19.91
#